data_AF-A0AAU8PYM6-F1
#
_entry.id   AF-A0AAU8PYM6-F1
#
_cell.length_a   1.000
_cell.length_b   1.000
_cell.length_c   1.000
_cell.angle_alpha   90.00
_cell.angle_beta   90.00
_cell.angle_gamma   90.00
#
_symmetry.space_group_name_H-M   'P 1'
#
loop_
_entity.id
_entity.type
_entity.pdbx_description
1 polymer ?
#
loop_
_entity_poly.entity_id
_entity_poly.type
_entity_poly.pdbx_seq_one_letter_code
_entity_poly.pdbx_strand_id
1 'polypeptide(L)' 'MKAFGSSLRGLGSPVVVGRNREGKTFTIHYHPGRRLDRREVSVMLKRLGVTPEEFLRWYRGKKYASIKH' A
#
# COMPACT_ATOMS: atom_id res chain seq x y z
N MET A 1 1.73 -9.69 12.52
CA MET A 1 1.49 -9.02 11.22
C MET A 1 2.72 -9.19 10.35
N LYS A 2 2.65 -9.90 9.21
CA LYS A 2 3.77 -10.02 8.28
C LYS A 2 3.98 -8.68 7.57
N ALA A 3 5.22 -8.19 7.55
CA ALA A 3 5.60 -6.92 6.95
C ALA A 3 5.33 -6.94 5.43
N PHE A 4 4.41 -6.12 4.96
CA PHE A 4 4.17 -5.91 3.53
C PHE A 4 5.14 -4.85 3.03
N GLY A 5 6.26 -5.29 2.44
CA GLY A 5 7.23 -4.43 1.74
C GLY A 5 8.66 -4.71 2.19
N SER A 6 9.46 -5.31 1.31
CA SER A 6 10.82 -5.77 1.64
C SER A 6 11.93 -4.85 1.15
N SER A 7 11.67 -3.87 0.28
CA SER A 7 12.69 -2.90 -0.16
C SER A 7 12.07 -1.68 -0.81
N LEU A 8 12.55 -0.48 -0.46
CA LEU A 8 12.43 0.72 -1.28
C LEU A 8 13.60 0.72 -2.28
N ARG A 9 13.32 0.73 -3.58
CA ARG A 9 14.36 0.93 -4.62
C ARG A 9 14.05 2.18 -5.44
N GLY A 10 15.07 3.01 -5.69
CA GLY A 10 15.03 4.13 -6.65
C GLY A 10 15.24 5.52 -6.03
N LEU A 11 16.35 6.18 -6.40
CA LEU A 11 16.50 7.64 -6.31
C LEU A 11 15.51 8.27 -7.31
N GLY A 12 14.47 8.96 -6.82
CA GLY A 12 13.54 9.76 -7.64
C GLY A 12 12.10 9.22 -7.78
N SER A 13 11.89 7.91 -7.69
CA SER A 13 10.56 7.27 -7.72
C SER A 13 10.54 6.05 -6.80
N PRO A 14 9.94 6.11 -5.58
CA PRO A 14 9.90 4.95 -4.72
C PRO A 14 9.12 3.81 -5.37
N VAL A 15 9.83 2.72 -5.58
CA VAL A 15 9.26 1.45 -6.01
C VAL A 15 9.04 0.59 -4.77
N VAL A 16 7.80 0.16 -4.56
CA VAL A 16 7.42 -0.83 -3.55
C VAL A 16 7.37 -2.20 -4.22
N VAL A 17 8.25 -3.09 -3.76
CA VAL A 17 8.30 -4.49 -4.21
C VAL A 17 7.99 -5.45 -3.06
N GLY A 18 7.31 -6.55 -3.37
CA GLY A 18 7.01 -7.57 -2.37
C GLY A 18 6.25 -8.78 -2.93
N ARG A 19 5.81 -9.65 -2.02
CA ARG A 19 4.83 -10.70 -2.31
C ARG A 19 3.49 -10.31 -1.69
N ASN A 20 2.41 -10.51 -2.44
CA ASN A 20 1.06 -10.26 -1.97
C ASN A 20 0.56 -11.43 -1.10
N ARG A 21 -0.69 -11.36 -0.62
CA ARG A 21 -1.28 -12.39 0.24
C ARG A 21 -1.41 -13.77 -0.42
N GLU A 22 -1.48 -13.79 -1.75
CA GLU A 22 -1.52 -15.03 -2.56
C GLU A 22 -0.10 -15.58 -2.85
N GLY A 23 0.95 -14.93 -2.34
CA GLY A 23 2.34 -15.30 -2.62
C GLY A 23 2.87 -14.81 -3.96
N LYS A 24 2.06 -14.09 -4.76
CA LYS A 24 2.46 -13.54 -6.06
C LYS A 24 3.34 -12.31 -5.87
N THR A 25 4.37 -12.17 -6.69
CA THR A 25 5.21 -10.98 -6.69
C THR A 25 4.44 -9.77 -7.21
N PHE A 26 4.67 -8.60 -6.62
CA PHE A 26 4.14 -7.34 -7.11
C PHE A 26 5.20 -6.24 -7.07
N THR A 27 5.02 -5.28 -7.97
CA THR A 27 5.80 -4.05 -8.06
C THR A 27 4.82 -2.89 -8.22
N ILE A 28 4.94 -1.88 -7.37
CA ILE A 28 4.17 -0.65 -7.42
C ILE A 28 5.13 0.52 -7.49
N HIS A 29 5.04 1.30 -8.57
CA HIS A 29 5.76 2.55 -8.71
C HIS A 29 4.85 3.68 -8.26
N TYR A 30 5.35 4.54 -7.38
CA TYR A 30 4.60 5.69 -6.91
C TYR A 30 5.55 6.85 -6.61
N HIS A 31 5.10 8.09 -6.81
CA HIS A 31 5.83 9.28 -6.39
C HIS A 31 5.17 9.87 -5.14
N PRO A 32 5.90 10.11 -4.04
CA PRO A 32 5.31 10.52 -2.75
C PRO A 32 4.68 11.91 -2.81
N GLY A 33 5.12 12.77 -3.73
CA GLY A 33 4.54 14.09 -3.97
C GLY A 33 3.28 14.10 -4.85
N ARG A 34 2.89 12.96 -5.44
CA ARG A 34 1.71 12.86 -6.30
C ARG A 34 0.55 12.28 -5.50
N ARG A 35 -0.63 12.90 -5.54
CA ARG A 35 -1.83 12.24 -5.00
C ARG A 35 -2.24 11.06 -5.87
N LEU A 36 -2.54 9.93 -5.22
CA LEU A 36 -3.17 8.78 -5.87
C LEU A 36 -4.65 9.06 -6.08
N ASP A 37 -5.14 8.76 -7.29
CA ASP A 37 -6.57 8.74 -7.54
C ASP A 37 -7.23 7.44 -7.06
N ARG A 38 -8.57 7.39 -7.07
CA ARG A 38 -9.35 6.22 -6.61
C ARG A 38 -9.07 4.96 -7.43
N ARG A 39 -8.83 5.10 -8.74
CA ARG A 39 -8.57 3.98 -9.64
C ARG A 39 -7.20 3.39 -9.37
N GLU A 40 -6.19 4.23 -9.17
CA GLU A 40 -4.84 3.82 -8.81
C GLU A 40 -4.82 3.07 -7.48
N VAL A 41 -5.51 3.60 -6.46
CA VAL A 41 -5.67 2.90 -5.18
C VAL A 41 -6.34 1.54 -5.38
N SER A 42 -7.43 1.47 -6.15
CA SER A 42 -8.12 0.20 -6.42
C SER A 42 -7.21 -0.83 -7.11
N VAL A 43 -6.36 -0.41 -8.05
CA VAL A 43 -5.41 -1.29 -8.72
C VAL A 43 -4.35 -1.81 -7.74
N MET A 44 -3.83 -0.94 -6.86
CA MET A 44 -2.87 -1.33 -5.84
C MET A 44 -3.45 -2.35 -4.87
N LEU A 45 -4.67 -2.12 -4.37
CA LEU A 45 -5.35 -3.05 -3.46
C LEU A 45 -5.56 -4.42 -4.09
N LYS A 46 -5.97 -4.47 -5.37
CA LYS A 46 -6.09 -5.71 -6.13
C LYS A 46 -4.76 -6.45 -6.23
N ARG A 47 -3.66 -5.75 -6.54
CA ARG A 47 -2.31 -6.36 -6.60
C ARG A 47 -1.86 -6.92 -5.26
N LEU A 48 -2.21 -6.24 -4.16
CA LEU A 48 -1.88 -6.66 -2.80
C LEU A 48 -2.77 -7.80 -2.26
N GLY A 49 -3.88 -8.11 -2.94
CA GLY A 49 -4.86 -9.09 -2.45
C GLY A 49 -5.59 -8.58 -1.20
N VAL A 50 -5.86 -7.27 -1.13
CA VAL A 50 -6.54 -6.61 -0.01
C VAL A 50 -7.90 -6.11 -0.48
N THR A 51 -8.97 -6.39 0.28
CA THR A 51 -10.30 -5.88 -0.07
C THR A 51 -10.44 -4.39 0.31
N PRO A 52 -11.35 -3.64 -0.35
CA PRO A 52 -11.62 -2.25 0.04
C PRO A 52 -12.01 -2.11 1.52
N GLU A 53 -12.78 -3.06 2.07
CA GLU A 53 -13.24 -3.05 3.47
C GLU A 53 -12.06 -3.23 4.43
N GLU A 54 -11.14 -4.15 4.11
CA GLU A 54 -9.92 -4.35 4.89
C GLU A 54 -9.02 -3.10 4.89
N PHE A 55 -8.86 -2.50 3.71
CA PHE A 55 -8.11 -1.26 3.58
C PHE A 55 -8.73 -0.14 4.40
N LEU A 56 -10.06 0.03 4.33
CA LEU A 56 -10.76 1.06 5.11
C LEU A 56 -10.68 0.80 6.60
N ARG A 57 -10.79 -0.46 7.06
CA ARG A 57 -10.61 -0.82 8.48
C ARG A 57 -9.21 -0.44 8.96
N TRP A 58 -8.17 -0.79 8.21
CA TRP A 58 -6.79 -0.42 8.53
C TRP A 58 -6.58 1.11 8.51
N TYR A 59 -7.05 1.80 7.47
CA TYR A 59 -6.88 3.23 7.28
C TYR A 59 -7.58 4.04 8.38
N ARG A 60 -8.83 3.67 8.70
CA ARG A 60 -9.58 4.30 9.80
C ARG A 60 -8.96 3.96 11.15
N GLY A 61 -8.56 2.70 11.38
CA GLY A 61 -7.87 2.30 12.60
C GLY A 61 -6.59 3.09 12.85
N LYS A 62 -5.82 3.39 11.79
CA LYS A 62 -4.65 4.29 11.85
C LYS A 62 -5.03 5.74 12.15
N LYS A 63 -6.09 6.26 11.55
CA LYS A 63 -6.58 7.62 11.83
C LYS A 63 -6.95 7.80 13.31
N TYR A 64 -7.53 6.79 13.95
CA TYR A 64 -7.83 6.83 15.37
C TYR A 64 -6.58 6.67 16.26
N ALA A 65 -5.58 5.91 15.81
CA ALA A 65 -4.30 5.81 16.51
C ALA A 65 -3.48 7.12 16.46
N SER A 66 -3.56 7.88 15.35
CA SER A 66 -2.83 9.15 15.19
C SER A 66 -3.45 10.35 15.90
N ILE A 67 -4.67 10.23 16.45
CA ILE A 67 -5.33 11.31 17.22
C ILE A 67 -4.97 11.24 18.72
N LYS A 68 -4.32 10.16 19.17
CA LYS A 68 -3.93 9.95 20.58
C LYS A 68 -2.49 10.37 20.90
N HIS A 69 -1.83 11.13 20.03
CA HIS A 69 -0.48 11.65 20.26
C HIS A 69 -0.45 13.16 20.06
#